data_AF-A0A411F1M8-F1
#
_entry.id   AF-A0A411F1M8-F1
#
_cell.length_a   1.000
_cell.length_b   1.000
_cell.length_c   1.000
_cell.angle_alpha   90.00
_cell.angle_beta   90.00
_cell.angle_gamma   90.00
#
_symmetry.space_group_name_H-M   'P 1'
#
loop_
_entity.id
_entity.type
_entity.pdbx_description
1 polymer ?
#
loop_
_entity_poly.entity_id
_entity_poly.type
_entity_poly.pdbx_seq_one_letter_code
_entity_poly.pdbx_strand_id
1 'polypeptide(L)' 'DYRLTYYTPEYETKDTDILAAFRVSPQPGVPPEEAGAAVAAESSTGTWTTVWTDGL' A
#
# COMPACT_ATOMS: atom_id res chain seq x y z
N ASP A 1 0.42 -4.33 -9.50
CA ASP A 1 -0.93 -4.62 -8.97
C ASP A 1 -1.21 -4.05 -7.57
N TYR A 2 -0.22 -3.47 -6.89
CA TYR A 2 -0.38 -2.87 -5.55
C TYR A 2 -1.53 -1.88 -5.40
N ARG A 3 -1.81 -1.12 -6.46
CA ARG A 3 -2.84 -0.09 -6.49
C ARG A 3 -4.26 -0.63 -6.24
N LEU A 4 -4.53 -1.91 -6.53
CA LEU A 4 -5.88 -2.47 -6.37
C LEU A 4 -6.22 -2.87 -4.93
N THR A 5 -5.23 -3.22 -4.09
CA THR A 5 -5.47 -3.75 -2.74
C THR A 5 -4.96 -2.85 -1.61
N TYR A 6 -3.87 -2.10 -1.83
CA TYR A 6 -3.22 -1.29 -0.79
C TYR A 6 -3.46 0.22 -0.92
N TYR A 7 -4.38 0.63 -1.80
CA TYR A 7 -4.83 2.02 -1.93
C TYR A 7 -6.35 2.10 -1.86
N THR A 8 -6.86 2.51 -0.71
CA THR A 8 -8.30 2.61 -0.40
C THR A 8 -8.60 4.00 0.18
N PRO A 9 -8.84 5.01 -0.66
CA PRO A 9 -9.01 6.40 -0.20
C PRO A 9 -10.26 6.58 0.69
N GLU A 10 -11.22 5.67 0.62
CA GLU A 10 -12.42 5.66 1.48
C GLU A 10 -12.26 4.82 2.76
N TYR A 11 -11.05 4.35 3.10
CA TYR A 11 -10.83 3.59 4.33
C TYR A 11 -11.19 4.41 5.58
N GLU A 12 -12.10 3.90 6.39
CA GLU A 12 -12.43 4.48 7.69
C GLU A 12 -11.41 4.00 8.74
N THR A 13 -10.64 4.94 9.28
CA THR A 13 -9.62 4.67 10.30
C THR A 13 -10.27 4.18 11.59
N LYS A 14 -9.70 3.14 12.20
CA LYS A 14 -10.15 2.60 13.49
C LYS A 14 -9.23 3.06 14.61
N ASP A 15 -9.74 3.09 15.84
CA ASP A 15 -8.97 3.47 17.03
C ASP A 15 -7.79 2.53 17.32
N THR A 16 -7.84 1.31 16.79
CA THR A 16 -6.79 0.30 16.94
C THR A 16 -5.68 0.40 15.88
N ASP A 17 -5.86 1.24 14.86
CA ASP A 17 -4.92 1.33 13.75
C ASP A 17 -3.70 2.17 14.14
N ILE A 18 -2.53 1.79 13.62
CA ILE A 18 -1.32 2.61 13.71
C ILE A 18 -1.21 3.45 12.44
N LEU A 19 -1.39 4.76 12.58
CA LEU A 19 -1.30 5.71 11.46
C LEU A 19 0.16 6.14 11.25
N ALA A 20 0.64 6.03 10.01
CA ALA A 20 1.96 6.48 9.60
C ALA A 20 1.85 7.48 8.44
N ALA A 21 2.55 8.61 8.56
CA ALA A 21 2.62 9.62 7.51
C ALA A 21 4.03 9.67 6.93
N PHE A 22 4.13 9.50 5.61
CA PHE A 22 5.41 9.50 4.90
C PHE A 22 5.45 10.63 3.88
N ARG A 23 6.62 11.28 3.76
CA ARG A 23 6.94 12.08 2.58
C ARG A 23 7.59 11.17 1.55
N VAL A 24 6.84 10.83 0.51
CA VAL A 24 7.32 10.00 -0.60
C VAL A 24 7.65 10.89 -1.80
N SER A 25 8.80 10.67 -2.42
CA SER A 25 9.18 11.27 -3.70
C SER A 25 9.25 10.16 -4.74
N PRO A 26 8.18 9.93 -5.53
CA PRO A 26 8.17 8.89 -6.55
C PRO A 26 9.24 9.14 -7.62
N GLN A 27 9.73 8.07 -8.23
CA GLN A 27 10.57 8.19 -9.42
C GLN A 27 9.76 8.77 -10.59
N PRO A 28 10.40 9.46 -11.56
CA PRO A 28 9.71 9.96 -12.73
C PRO A 28 8.93 8.86 -13.46
N GLY A 29 7.65 9.12 -13.75
CA GLY A 29 6.75 8.17 -14.40
C GLY A 29 6.02 7.20 -13.46
N VAL A 30 6.33 7.18 -12.15
CA VAL A 30 5.60 6.40 -11.15
C VAL A 30 4.46 7.24 -10.56
N PRO A 31 3.19 6.81 -10.64
CA PRO A 31 2.07 7.50 -10.00
C PRO A 31 2.26 7.58 -8.47
N PRO A 32 1.93 8.72 -7.82
CA PRO A 32 2.03 8.86 -6.37
C PRO A 32 1.22 7.81 -5.59
N GLU A 33 0.04 7.44 -6.09
CA GLU A 33 -0.83 6.44 -5.47
C GLU A 33 -0.20 5.05 -5.52
N GLU A 34 0.50 4.72 -6.60
CA GLU A 34 1.23 3.46 -6.72
C GLU A 34 2.43 3.42 -5.77
N ALA A 35 3.18 4.52 -5.67
CA ALA A 35 4.28 4.63 -4.71
C ALA A 35 3.78 4.52 -3.25
N GLY A 36 2.66 5.15 -2.91
CA GLY A 36 2.02 5.03 -1.60
C GLY A 36 1.54 3.61 -1.30
N ALA A 37 0.87 2.97 -2.27
CA ALA A 37 0.42 1.59 -2.15
C ALA A 37 1.58 0.61 -1.95
N ALA A 38 2.72 0.82 -2.64
CA ALA A 38 3.91 0.00 -2.48
C ALA A 38 4.53 0.15 -1.08
N VAL A 39 4.58 1.37 -0.52
CA VAL A 39 5.02 1.58 0.86
C VAL A 39 4.12 0.81 1.83
N ALA A 40 2.80 0.94 1.70
CA ALA A 40 1.85 0.24 2.57
C ALA A 40 1.96 -1.29 2.45
N ALA A 41 2.11 -1.82 1.23
CA ALA A 41 2.22 -3.25 0.97
C ALA A 41 3.49 -3.85 1.61
N GLU A 42 4.67 -3.32 1.28
CA GLU A 42 5.95 -3.90 1.73
C GLU A 42 6.26 -3.63 3.21
N SER A 43 5.56 -2.67 3.84
CA SER A 43 5.65 -2.45 5.29
C SER A 43 4.61 -3.24 6.10
N SER A 44 3.78 -4.06 5.45
CA SER A 44 2.76 -4.89 6.11
C SER A 44 2.89 -6.35 5.69
N THR A 45 2.30 -6.72 4.56
CA THR A 45 2.09 -8.11 4.15
C THR A 45 2.36 -8.40 2.67
N GLY A 46 2.49 -7.38 1.84
CA GLY A 46 2.68 -7.54 0.40
C GLY A 46 4.13 -7.81 0.00
N THR A 47 4.31 -8.35 -1.21
CA THR A 47 5.61 -8.46 -1.88
C THR A 47 5.47 -8.11 -3.37
N TRP A 48 6.58 -8.15 -4.12
CA TRP A 48 6.71 -7.75 -5.54
C TRP A 48 5.84 -8.50 -6.55
N THR A 49 5.20 -9.59 -6.14
CA THR A 49 4.24 -10.34 -6.94
C THR A 49 3.15 -10.91 -6.04
N THR A 50 1.98 -11.18 -6.60
CA THR A 50 0.92 -11.91 -5.90
C THR A 50 1.43 -13.29 -5.47
N VAL A 51 1.14 -13.65 -4.21
CA VAL A 51 1.44 -14.97 -3.67
C VAL A 51 0.13 -15.70 -3.34
N TRP A 52 0.04 -16.96 -3.74
CA TRP A 52 -1.18 -17.75 -3.61
C TRP A 52 -1.61 -18.01 -2.16
N THR A 53 -0.68 -17.88 -1.22
CA THR A 53 -0.93 -18.03 0.22
C THR A 53 -1.83 -16.95 0.79
N ASP A 54 -1.99 -15.80 0.11
CA ASP A 54 -2.84 -14.71 0.58
C ASP A 54 -4.35 -15.06 0.56
N GLY A 55 -4.75 -16.07 -0.23
CA GLY A 55 -6.14 -16.50 -0.40
C GLY A 55 -6.47 -17.88 0.21
N LEU A 56 -5.55 -18.46 0.99
CA LEU A 56 -5.79 -19.70 1.75
C LEU A 56 -6.53 -19.41 3.06
#